data_AF-A0A7Z9R117-F1
#
_entry.id   AF-A0A7Z9R117-F1
#
_cell.length_a   1.000
_cell.length_b   1.000
_cell.length_c   1.000
_cell.angle_alpha   90.00
_cell.angle_beta   90.00
_cell.angle_gamma   90.00
#
_symmetry.space_group_name_H-M   'P 1'
#
loop_
_entity.id
_entity.type
_entity.pdbx_description
1 polymer ?
#
loop_
_entity_poly.entity_id
_entity_poly.type
_entity_poly.pdbx_seq_one_letter_code
_entity_poly.pdbx_strand_id
1 'polypeptide(L)'
;MKDTTRKSSKLRHSNFLTLTQQLSLKTLAFLVISSTYLFPFHTIALICGTPDLRASNLWNIPPVDLPSSPAQKQVLKVGDQVSFYAIDFRNYNQYRTKATLRTIGDFCYIFVEDSQWQLTITAKVVQNLNRVFEKLTLSDGNRGIYQIETQAFGHPPNIDNDDRIYILLLDIPDRFRFQGEFIGGYFNPIDQAHGKLIHPQLQKQMWSNERDIIYIDTDPLNVGSNEGFGTVAHEFQHLIHWRHDQNEEIWVNEGISEYAMLLCGYSSVEHLQAFGQKPNTSLTNWPADGQNQLPSYGATYLWILYLDEHYGGTSFVSSLVKNRSVGISGINQVLQLHGFRQSFSSVFSDWKVANYLDDEIFDQGRFGYRKINIKVKTHRKHRSYPINVTGDRLEGYATHYLEFSNFRIGQQISFDFESRGRFPFDIRTIELARGRPINVNNLQLSNSGRGNQILPSTDEMADTVVVVPSLEELTNVLGKSISPYDYRAEVDREVMTQTFVLKNPIHSRYWEILMVLSKKILSETPQISVLTDQKLLVSKTPMQQIQDNYVYQLYLPPRMAPNTILWQIYYLDRQISAGNLNSQ
;
A
#
# COMPACT_ATOMS: atom_id res chain seq x y z
N MET A 1 58.63 17.81 -33.98
CA MET A 1 58.68 17.58 -35.44
C MET A 1 59.75 16.52 -35.68
N LYS A 2 59.38 15.39 -36.30
CA LYS A 2 60.18 14.59 -37.27
C LYS A 2 61.58 14.08 -36.85
N ASP A 3 62.03 12.86 -37.14
CA ASP A 3 61.51 11.75 -37.94
C ASP A 3 62.52 10.58 -37.84
N THR A 4 62.00 9.35 -37.97
CA THR A 4 62.57 8.16 -38.69
C THR A 4 63.99 7.61 -38.39
N THR A 5 64.33 6.31 -38.53
CA THR A 5 63.89 5.22 -39.45
C THR A 5 64.43 3.85 -38.93
N ARG A 6 63.61 2.80 -38.77
CA ARG A 6 63.35 1.58 -39.61
C ARG A 6 64.33 0.34 -39.58
N LYS A 7 63.79 -0.79 -39.04
CA LYS A 7 63.71 -2.23 -39.50
C LYS A 7 64.99 -2.98 -39.93
N SER A 8 65.20 -4.30 -39.78
CA SER A 8 64.40 -5.56 -39.66
C SER A 8 65.35 -6.66 -39.08
N SER A 9 64.96 -7.84 -38.56
CA SER A 9 64.18 -8.95 -39.14
C SER A 9 63.82 -10.02 -38.07
N LYS A 10 62.89 -10.92 -38.43
CA LYS A 10 62.13 -11.88 -37.59
C LYS A 10 62.70 -13.31 -37.59
N LEU A 11 62.37 -14.10 -36.56
CA LEU A 11 61.71 -15.45 -36.51
C LEU A 11 62.16 -16.22 -35.24
N ARG A 12 61.44 -17.16 -34.60
CA ARG A 12 60.01 -17.50 -34.38
C ARG A 12 60.00 -18.58 -33.25
N HIS A 13 59.00 -18.54 -32.34
CA HIS A 13 58.39 -19.66 -31.55
C HIS A 13 59.28 -20.43 -30.53
N SER A 14 58.84 -20.91 -29.35
CA SER A 14 57.56 -20.93 -28.63
C SER A 14 57.79 -21.43 -27.18
N ASN A 15 57.10 -20.79 -26.22
CA ASN A 15 56.60 -21.23 -24.91
C ASN A 15 57.36 -22.27 -24.05
N PHE A 16 57.70 -21.86 -22.82
CA PHE A 16 57.69 -22.70 -21.61
C PHE A 16 57.31 -21.87 -20.37
N LEU A 17 56.33 -22.37 -19.59
CA LEU A 17 56.13 -22.01 -18.19
C LEU A 17 57.20 -22.69 -17.33
N THR A 18 57.74 -22.01 -16.31
CA THR A 18 57.61 -22.37 -14.88
C THR A 18 58.44 -21.47 -13.95
N LEU A 19 57.78 -21.11 -12.83
CA LEU A 19 58.21 -20.75 -11.48
C LEU A 19 59.62 -20.15 -11.21
N THR A 20 59.61 -19.04 -10.48
CA THR A 20 60.60 -18.76 -9.42
C THR A 20 59.90 -18.20 -8.17
N GLN A 21 60.13 -18.87 -7.03
CA GLN A 21 59.95 -18.35 -5.68
C GLN A 21 61.06 -17.33 -5.40
N GLN A 22 60.68 -16.14 -4.93
CA GLN A 22 61.26 -15.43 -3.78
C GLN A 22 60.69 -14.00 -3.79
N LEU A 23 59.96 -13.63 -2.74
CA LEU A 23 60.32 -12.52 -1.84
C LEU A 23 59.13 -12.02 -1.01
N SER A 24 59.43 -11.91 0.29
CA SER A 24 59.02 -10.83 1.19
C SER A 24 57.63 -10.87 1.85
N LEU A 25 57.69 -11.25 3.12
CA LEU A 25 56.76 -11.24 4.25
C LEU A 25 56.01 -9.90 4.57
N LYS A 26 55.67 -9.06 3.59
CA LYS A 26 54.90 -7.81 3.82
C LYS A 26 53.55 -7.73 3.10
N THR A 27 53.02 -8.87 2.65
CA THR A 27 51.67 -8.96 2.07
C THR A 27 50.89 -10.17 2.64
N LEU A 28 51.08 -10.47 3.92
CA LEU A 28 50.35 -11.53 4.63
C LEU A 28 49.32 -10.93 5.62
N ALA A 29 48.53 -9.96 5.14
CA ALA A 29 47.38 -9.41 5.86
C ALA A 29 46.11 -9.34 4.99
N PHE A 30 46.12 -9.94 3.79
CA PHE A 30 45.02 -9.82 2.84
C PHE A 30 44.88 -11.10 2.01
N LEU A 31 44.54 -12.24 2.62
CA LEU A 31 44.02 -13.42 1.90
C LEU A 31 43.57 -14.57 2.85
N VAL A 32 42.66 -14.28 3.79
CA VAL A 32 41.76 -15.30 4.40
C VAL A 32 40.32 -14.76 4.55
N ILE A 33 39.95 -13.69 3.82
CA ILE A 33 38.58 -13.15 3.86
C ILE A 33 38.09 -12.96 2.43
N SER A 34 37.65 -14.04 1.79
CA SER A 34 36.73 -13.96 0.64
C SER A 34 36.19 -15.34 0.24
N SER A 35 35.54 -16.04 1.18
CA SER A 35 34.58 -17.08 0.85
C SER A 35 33.58 -17.35 1.98
N THR A 36 33.39 -16.39 2.90
CA THR A 36 32.07 -16.24 3.48
C THR A 36 31.18 -15.77 2.34
N TYR A 37 30.33 -16.67 1.85
CA TYR A 37 29.10 -16.28 1.20
C TYR A 37 28.50 -15.17 2.07
N LEU A 38 28.62 -13.92 1.61
CA LEU A 38 27.78 -12.83 2.04
C LEU A 38 26.40 -13.18 1.49
N PHE A 39 25.74 -14.15 2.10
CA PHE A 39 24.29 -14.11 2.16
C PHE A 39 24.01 -12.76 2.81
N PRO A 40 23.26 -11.85 2.15
CA PRO A 40 22.69 -10.76 2.91
C PRO A 40 21.98 -11.43 4.09
N PHE A 41 22.19 -10.94 5.31
CA PHE A 41 21.37 -11.34 6.45
C PHE A 41 19.92 -11.23 5.96
N HIS A 42 19.32 -12.38 5.60
CA HIS A 42 17.90 -12.41 5.32
C HIS A 42 17.33 -12.15 6.70
N THR A 43 16.78 -10.96 6.89
CA THR A 43 15.87 -10.68 7.99
C THR A 43 14.85 -11.81 7.97
N ILE A 44 14.88 -12.62 9.03
CA ILE A 44 13.94 -13.71 9.23
C ILE A 44 12.58 -13.02 9.37
N ALA A 45 11.70 -13.23 8.40
CA ALA A 45 10.53 -12.38 8.27
C ALA A 45 9.28 -13.08 8.79
N LEU A 46 8.68 -12.53 9.84
CA LEU A 46 7.46 -13.05 10.45
C LEU A 46 6.23 -12.73 9.58
N ILE A 47 5.40 -13.74 9.32
CA ILE A 47 4.06 -13.58 8.73
C ILE A 47 3.00 -14.28 9.60
N CYS A 48 1.75 -13.84 9.50
CA CYS A 48 0.59 -14.47 10.13
C CYS A 48 0.14 -15.68 9.31
N GLY A 49 -0.21 -16.79 9.98
CA GLY A 49 -0.75 -17.99 9.34
C GLY A 49 -2.28 -17.98 9.20
N THR A 50 -2.97 -17.05 9.85
CA THR A 50 -4.45 -16.94 9.82
C THR A 50 -5.01 -16.74 8.41
N PRO A 51 -4.41 -15.92 7.51
CA PRO A 51 -4.88 -15.77 6.12
C PRO A 51 -5.06 -17.09 5.37
N ASP A 52 -4.14 -18.04 5.56
CA ASP A 52 -4.13 -19.34 4.85
C ASP A 52 -5.26 -20.27 5.34
N LEU A 53 -5.77 -20.03 6.55
CA LEU A 53 -6.82 -20.83 7.20
C LEU A 53 -8.21 -20.18 7.11
N ARG A 54 -8.32 -19.00 6.51
CA ARG A 54 -9.59 -18.32 6.40
C ARG A 54 -10.41 -18.83 5.21
N ALA A 55 -11.72 -18.95 5.42
CA ALA A 55 -12.68 -19.10 4.32
C ALA A 55 -13.11 -17.74 3.79
N SER A 56 -13.11 -17.56 2.47
CA SER A 56 -14.14 -16.72 1.86
C SER A 56 -15.47 -17.50 1.88
N ASN A 57 -16.43 -17.10 2.72
CA ASN A 57 -17.79 -17.68 2.87
C ASN A 57 -17.92 -18.90 3.80
N LEU A 58 -18.18 -18.65 5.08
CA LEU A 58 -18.50 -19.68 6.09
C LEU A 58 -19.97 -20.17 6.07
N TRP A 59 -20.81 -19.70 5.15
CA TRP A 59 -22.26 -19.97 5.17
C TRP A 59 -22.68 -21.40 4.81
N ASN A 60 -21.74 -22.30 4.45
CA ASN A 60 -22.06 -23.67 4.01
C ASN A 60 -21.17 -24.75 4.65
N ILE A 61 -20.91 -24.68 5.95
CA ILE A 61 -20.47 -25.89 6.67
C ILE A 61 -21.74 -26.54 7.25
N PRO A 62 -22.31 -27.57 6.60
CA PRO A 62 -23.41 -28.31 7.23
C PRO A 62 -22.89 -28.87 8.55
N PRO A 63 -23.58 -28.65 9.68
CA PRO A 63 -23.25 -29.36 10.91
C PRO A 63 -23.39 -30.85 10.60
N VAL A 64 -22.28 -31.58 10.67
CA VAL A 64 -22.38 -33.03 10.74
C VAL A 64 -22.82 -33.31 12.17
N ASP A 65 -24.04 -33.81 12.34
CA ASP A 65 -24.59 -34.24 13.63
C ASP A 65 -23.64 -35.27 14.26
N LEU A 66 -22.72 -34.77 15.08
CA LEU A 66 -21.86 -35.54 15.95
C LEU A 66 -22.06 -34.99 17.36
N PRO A 67 -22.07 -35.85 18.39
CA PRO A 67 -22.19 -35.41 19.75
C PRO A 67 -21.06 -34.42 20.05
N SER A 68 -21.44 -33.23 20.53
CA SER A 68 -20.53 -32.22 21.09
C SER A 68 -19.54 -32.90 22.03
N SER A 69 -18.27 -32.50 21.97
CA SER A 69 -17.35 -32.86 23.06
C SER A 69 -18.00 -32.38 24.37
N PRO A 70 -18.08 -33.22 25.41
CA PRO A 70 -18.65 -32.77 26.67
C PRO A 70 -17.90 -31.52 27.12
N ALA A 71 -18.63 -30.42 27.36
CA ALA A 71 -18.10 -29.19 27.93
C ALA A 71 -17.05 -29.54 28.99
N GLN A 72 -15.89 -28.88 28.94
CA GLN A 72 -14.72 -29.26 29.73
C GLN A 72 -15.06 -29.21 31.23
N LYS A 73 -15.56 -30.34 31.76
CA LYS A 73 -15.97 -30.50 33.16
C LYS A 73 -14.76 -30.60 34.09
N GLN A 74 -13.55 -30.73 33.54
CA GLN A 74 -12.33 -30.88 34.31
C GLN A 74 -11.65 -29.52 34.49
N VAL A 75 -11.61 -29.07 35.74
CA VAL A 75 -10.82 -27.92 36.17
C VAL A 75 -9.34 -28.25 35.92
N LEU A 76 -8.72 -27.50 35.01
CA LEU A 76 -7.31 -27.66 34.65
C LEU A 76 -6.38 -27.23 35.80
N LYS A 77 -5.23 -27.89 35.90
CA LYS A 77 -4.17 -27.58 36.85
C LYS A 77 -2.84 -27.48 36.13
N VAL A 78 -1.95 -26.62 36.63
CA VAL A 78 -0.57 -26.55 36.14
C VAL A 78 0.07 -27.94 36.21
N GLY A 79 0.67 -28.36 35.10
CA GLY A 79 1.21 -29.71 34.91
C GLY A 79 0.29 -30.67 34.16
N ASP A 80 -0.98 -30.33 33.95
CA ASP A 80 -1.87 -31.13 33.11
C ASP A 80 -1.35 -31.16 31.67
N GLN A 81 -1.27 -32.36 31.10
CA GLN A 81 -0.87 -32.59 29.71
C GLN A 81 -2.12 -32.79 28.86
N VAL A 82 -2.23 -32.02 27.78
CA VAL A 82 -3.32 -32.07 26.81
C VAL A 82 -2.74 -32.33 25.42
N SER A 83 -3.48 -33.06 24.58
CA SER A 83 -3.14 -33.22 23.16
C SER A 83 -3.98 -32.27 22.33
N PHE A 84 -3.32 -31.38 21.59
CA PHE A 84 -3.94 -30.40 20.71
C PHE A 84 -3.81 -30.82 19.25
N TYR A 85 -4.75 -30.36 18.42
CA TYR A 85 -4.61 -30.38 16.98
C TYR A 85 -3.95 -29.08 16.50
N ALA A 86 -2.97 -29.17 15.61
CA ALA A 86 -2.23 -28.03 15.05
C ALA A 86 -2.02 -28.19 13.54
N ILE A 87 -1.62 -27.13 12.84
CA ILE A 87 -1.48 -27.12 11.37
C ILE A 87 0.00 -27.16 10.95
N ASP A 88 0.34 -28.05 10.03
CA ASP A 88 1.62 -28.06 9.33
C ASP A 88 1.51 -27.19 8.07
N PHE A 89 2.03 -25.96 8.10
CA PHE A 89 1.98 -24.99 7.00
C PHE A 89 2.83 -25.38 5.80
N ARG A 90 3.63 -26.45 5.86
CA ARG A 90 4.34 -26.96 4.68
C ARG A 90 3.38 -27.64 3.71
N ASN A 91 2.35 -28.30 4.23
CA ASN A 91 1.43 -29.13 3.45
C ASN A 91 -0.05 -28.91 3.80
N TYR A 92 -0.36 -28.03 4.75
CA TYR A 92 -1.69 -27.73 5.30
C TYR A 92 -2.42 -28.95 5.86
N ASN A 93 -1.70 -29.95 6.39
CA ASN A 93 -2.30 -31.07 7.10
C ASN A 93 -2.36 -30.78 8.59
N GLN A 94 -3.40 -31.28 9.24
CA GLN A 94 -3.50 -31.24 10.68
C GLN A 94 -2.69 -32.38 11.29
N TYR A 95 -1.97 -32.09 12.38
CA TYR A 95 -1.29 -33.06 13.21
C TYR A 95 -1.69 -32.90 14.68
N ARG A 96 -1.26 -33.83 15.53
CA ARG A 96 -1.48 -33.74 16.97
C ARG A 96 -0.16 -33.53 17.68
N THR A 97 -0.16 -32.61 18.64
CA THR A 97 0.98 -32.38 19.53
C THR A 97 0.56 -32.47 20.99
N LYS A 98 1.50 -32.84 21.86
CA LYS A 98 1.29 -32.87 23.31
C LYS A 98 1.88 -31.60 23.91
N ALA A 99 1.09 -30.93 24.73
CA ALA A 99 1.52 -29.75 25.44
C ALA A 99 1.11 -29.83 26.91
N THR A 100 1.97 -29.27 27.76
CA THR A 100 1.73 -29.22 29.21
C THR A 100 1.32 -27.80 29.62
N LEU A 101 0.29 -27.68 30.44
CA LEU A 101 -0.14 -26.41 31.04
C LEU A 101 0.95 -25.87 31.96
N ARG A 102 1.58 -24.75 31.60
CA ARG A 102 2.68 -24.17 32.37
C ARG A 102 2.24 -23.04 33.29
N THR A 103 1.16 -22.34 32.98
CA THR A 103 0.64 -21.24 33.81
C THR A 103 -0.85 -21.05 33.59
N ILE A 104 -1.54 -20.67 34.67
CA ILE A 104 -2.95 -20.27 34.71
C ILE A 104 -2.99 -18.81 35.16
N GLY A 105 -3.48 -17.93 34.29
CA GLY A 105 -3.82 -16.54 34.60
C GLY A 105 -5.29 -16.37 34.92
N ASP A 106 -5.73 -15.11 35.07
CA ASP A 106 -7.15 -14.80 35.21
C ASP A 106 -7.86 -14.87 33.85
N PHE A 107 -7.15 -14.55 32.76
CA PHE A 107 -7.66 -14.48 31.40
C PHE A 107 -7.02 -15.48 30.43
N CYS A 108 -5.96 -16.20 30.81
CA CYS A 108 -5.36 -17.20 29.93
C CYS A 108 -4.87 -18.48 30.59
N TYR A 109 -4.74 -19.50 29.74
CA TYR A 109 -3.91 -20.68 29.97
C TYR A 109 -2.74 -20.64 29.01
N ILE A 110 -1.51 -20.86 29.51
CA ILE A 110 -0.33 -20.98 28.66
C ILE A 110 0.11 -22.43 28.62
N PHE A 111 -0.11 -23.07 27.48
CA PHE A 111 0.37 -24.41 27.16
C PHE A 111 1.67 -24.33 26.38
N VAL A 112 2.59 -25.24 26.66
CA VAL A 112 3.86 -25.34 25.92
C VAL A 112 3.99 -26.75 25.40
N GLU A 113 4.20 -26.89 24.09
CA GLU A 113 4.55 -28.14 23.45
C GLU A 113 5.73 -28.79 24.18
N ASP A 114 5.60 -30.07 24.51
CA ASP A 114 6.54 -30.74 25.40
C ASP A 114 7.97 -30.76 24.84
N SER A 115 8.15 -30.80 23.51
CA SER A 115 9.46 -30.71 22.84
C SER A 115 10.12 -29.34 22.94
N GLN A 116 9.34 -28.28 23.16
CA GLN A 116 9.84 -26.89 23.21
C GLN A 116 10.21 -26.48 24.63
N TRP A 117 9.73 -27.19 25.64
CA TRP A 117 10.02 -26.90 27.04
C TRP A 117 11.50 -27.14 27.38
N GLN A 118 12.17 -26.11 27.89
CA GLN A 118 13.62 -26.04 28.13
C GLN A 118 14.49 -26.08 26.87
N LEU A 119 13.90 -26.07 25.68
CA LEU A 119 14.60 -25.91 24.40
C LEU A 119 14.54 -24.44 23.96
N THR A 120 13.36 -23.99 23.54
CA THR A 120 13.08 -22.62 23.11
C THR A 120 12.31 -21.84 24.18
N ILE A 121 11.48 -22.53 24.97
CA ILE A 121 10.63 -21.94 25.99
C ILE A 121 11.09 -22.31 27.40
N THR A 122 11.33 -21.27 28.22
CA THR A 122 11.69 -21.41 29.63
C THR A 122 10.56 -20.93 30.55
N ALA A 123 10.62 -21.28 31.83
CA ALA A 123 9.68 -20.78 32.84
C ALA A 123 9.64 -19.24 32.90
N LYS A 124 10.79 -18.58 32.66
CA LYS A 124 10.87 -17.12 32.63
C LYS A 124 10.10 -16.53 31.45
N VAL A 125 10.17 -17.16 30.27
CA VAL A 125 9.41 -16.73 29.08
C VAL A 125 7.91 -16.84 29.36
N VAL A 126 7.46 -17.98 29.89
CA VAL A 126 6.04 -18.17 30.24
C VAL A 126 5.56 -17.15 31.28
N GLN A 127 6.34 -16.90 32.34
CA GLN A 127 6.00 -15.91 33.37
C GLN A 127 5.90 -14.50 32.78
N ASN A 128 6.83 -14.15 31.89
CA ASN A 128 6.82 -12.84 31.23
C ASN A 128 5.62 -12.70 30.29
N LEU A 129 5.33 -13.71 29.47
CA LEU A 129 4.18 -13.71 28.58
C LEU A 129 2.87 -13.60 29.37
N ASN A 130 2.72 -14.40 30.43
CA ASN A 130 1.56 -14.31 31.32
C ASN A 130 1.40 -12.91 31.89
N ARG A 131 2.49 -12.31 32.40
CA ARG A 131 2.46 -10.94 32.93
C ARG A 131 2.07 -9.92 31.85
N VAL A 132 2.54 -10.10 30.62
CA VAL A 132 2.23 -9.20 29.50
C VAL A 132 0.78 -9.31 29.06
N PHE A 133 0.26 -10.53 28.94
CA PHE A 133 -1.12 -10.77 28.54
C PHE A 133 -2.12 -10.26 29.59
N GLU A 134 -1.81 -10.48 30.87
CA GLU A 134 -2.72 -10.24 31.99
C GLU A 134 -2.64 -8.81 32.56
N LYS A 135 -1.42 -8.22 32.66
CA LYS A 135 -1.18 -7.12 33.61
C LYS A 135 -0.61 -5.84 33.02
N LEU A 136 0.27 -5.91 32.02
CA LEU A 136 0.93 -4.72 31.47
C LEU A 136 1.48 -4.95 30.08
N THR A 137 1.51 -3.89 29.28
CA THR A 137 2.17 -3.87 27.99
C THR A 137 3.22 -2.76 27.94
N LEU A 138 3.81 -2.51 26.76
CA LEU A 138 4.70 -1.36 26.59
C LEU A 138 3.95 -0.04 26.49
N SER A 139 2.69 -0.07 26.04
CA SER A 139 1.83 1.12 25.97
C SER A 139 1.18 1.47 27.31
N ASP A 140 1.00 0.49 28.21
CA ASP A 140 0.34 0.71 29.49
C ASP A 140 0.91 -0.16 30.61
N GLY A 141 1.38 0.47 31.69
CA GLY A 141 1.96 -0.21 32.84
C GLY A 141 0.97 -0.95 33.75
N ASN A 142 -0.35 -0.82 33.50
CA ASN A 142 -1.42 -1.37 34.34
C ASN A 142 -2.47 -2.19 33.56
N ARG A 143 -2.33 -2.32 32.25
CA ARG A 143 -3.26 -3.10 31.41
C ARG A 143 -2.48 -4.06 30.53
N GLY A 144 -2.82 -5.34 30.59
CA GLY A 144 -2.25 -6.35 29.69
C GLY A 144 -2.91 -6.35 28.31
N ILE A 145 -2.38 -7.17 27.40
CA ILE A 145 -2.92 -7.37 26.04
C ILE A 145 -4.43 -7.64 26.10
N TYR A 146 -4.87 -8.55 26.97
CA TYR A 146 -6.28 -8.92 27.09
C TYR A 146 -7.17 -7.71 27.33
N GLN A 147 -6.82 -6.88 28.31
CA GLN A 147 -7.63 -5.72 28.68
C GLN A 147 -7.60 -4.62 27.60
N ILE A 148 -6.44 -4.35 27.00
CA ILE A 148 -6.32 -3.32 25.96
C ILE A 148 -7.19 -3.69 24.75
N GLU A 149 -7.07 -4.92 24.27
CA GLU A 149 -7.77 -5.35 23.07
C GLU A 149 -9.26 -5.58 23.31
N THR A 150 -9.66 -6.13 24.46
CA THR A 150 -11.09 -6.30 24.76
C THR A 150 -11.82 -4.96 24.93
N GLN A 151 -11.13 -3.95 25.46
CA GLN A 151 -11.64 -2.58 25.51
C GLN A 151 -11.74 -1.94 24.11
N ALA A 152 -10.76 -2.19 23.25
CA ALA A 152 -10.72 -1.63 21.90
C ALA A 152 -11.73 -2.32 20.96
N PHE A 153 -11.74 -3.64 20.90
CA PHE A 153 -12.39 -4.41 19.84
C PHE A 153 -13.65 -5.15 20.31
N GLY A 154 -13.73 -5.50 21.59
CA GLY A 154 -14.83 -6.29 22.16
C GLY A 154 -14.34 -7.60 22.78
N HIS A 155 -15.26 -8.39 23.32
CA HIS A 155 -14.90 -9.63 24.00
C HIS A 155 -14.59 -10.74 22.99
N PRO A 156 -13.64 -11.65 23.28
CA PRO A 156 -13.42 -12.85 22.46
C PRO A 156 -14.64 -13.77 22.48
N PRO A 157 -14.76 -14.74 21.55
CA PRO A 157 -15.76 -15.80 21.66
C PRO A 157 -15.56 -16.64 22.94
N ASN A 158 -16.53 -17.51 23.22
CA ASN A 158 -16.47 -18.42 24.36
C ASN A 158 -17.14 -19.76 23.98
N ILE A 159 -16.41 -20.59 23.23
CA ILE A 159 -16.96 -21.85 22.67
C ILE A 159 -17.01 -22.97 23.72
N ASP A 160 -16.11 -22.94 24.71
CA ASP A 160 -15.96 -24.00 25.73
C ASP A 160 -16.58 -23.65 27.09
N ASN A 161 -17.16 -22.45 27.23
CA ASN A 161 -17.66 -21.86 28.47
C ASN A 161 -16.56 -21.65 29.55
N ASP A 162 -15.31 -21.45 29.16
CA ASP A 162 -14.23 -20.94 30.01
C ASP A 162 -13.85 -19.53 29.52
N ASP A 163 -13.78 -18.55 30.43
CA ASP A 163 -13.44 -17.17 30.05
C ASP A 163 -11.94 -17.00 29.73
N ARG A 164 -11.13 -18.06 29.90
CA ARG A 164 -9.70 -18.05 29.64
C ARG A 164 -9.36 -18.45 28.21
N ILE A 165 -8.46 -17.67 27.62
CA ILE A 165 -7.89 -17.92 26.30
C ILE A 165 -6.74 -18.92 26.41
N TYR A 166 -6.75 -19.92 25.53
CA TYR A 166 -5.65 -20.87 25.40
C TYR A 166 -4.57 -20.27 24.51
N ILE A 167 -3.38 -20.08 25.06
CA ILE A 167 -2.18 -19.69 24.31
C ILE A 167 -1.30 -20.93 24.21
N LEU A 168 -1.22 -21.50 23.02
CA LEU A 168 -0.40 -22.68 22.76
C LEU A 168 0.93 -22.26 22.10
N LEU A 169 2.02 -22.49 22.82
CA LEU A 169 3.38 -22.27 22.33
C LEU A 169 3.91 -23.58 21.72
N LEU A 170 4.28 -23.57 20.44
CA LEU A 170 4.79 -24.73 19.70
C LEU A 170 5.80 -24.32 18.63
N ASP A 171 6.62 -25.24 18.13
CA ASP A 171 7.40 -25.04 16.90
C ASP A 171 6.46 -25.29 15.71
N ILE A 172 6.11 -24.24 14.97
CA ILE A 172 5.14 -24.32 13.88
C ILE A 172 5.84 -24.85 12.63
N PRO A 173 5.47 -26.04 12.11
CA PRO A 173 6.14 -26.58 10.94
C PRO A 173 5.80 -25.77 9.69
N ASP A 174 6.76 -25.03 9.17
CA ASP A 174 6.57 -24.13 8.05
C ASP A 174 7.66 -24.23 6.98
N ARG A 175 7.65 -23.30 6.02
CA ARG A 175 8.59 -23.26 4.90
C ARG A 175 9.76 -22.30 5.13
N PHE A 176 10.00 -21.86 6.37
CA PHE A 176 11.03 -20.88 6.72
C PHE A 176 12.40 -21.20 6.13
N ARG A 177 12.85 -22.44 6.30
CA ARG A 177 14.17 -22.91 5.83
C ARG A 177 14.35 -22.83 4.31
N PHE A 178 13.28 -22.64 3.55
CA PHE A 178 13.29 -22.56 2.09
C PHE A 178 12.97 -21.15 1.56
N GLN A 179 12.23 -20.33 2.32
CA GLN A 179 11.66 -19.07 1.83
C GLN A 179 12.15 -17.82 2.59
N GLY A 180 12.73 -17.99 3.80
CA GLY A 180 13.17 -16.86 4.64
C GLY A 180 12.05 -16.14 5.39
N GLU A 181 10.79 -16.50 5.13
CA GLU A 181 9.59 -16.08 5.86
C GLU A 181 9.07 -17.25 6.72
N PHE A 182 8.61 -16.99 7.93
CA PHE A 182 8.12 -18.01 8.87
C PHE A 182 6.76 -17.61 9.47
N ILE A 183 5.96 -18.59 9.87
CA ILE A 183 4.67 -18.35 10.51
C ILE A 183 4.92 -18.01 11.98
N GLY A 184 4.71 -16.76 12.40
CA GLY A 184 4.90 -16.35 13.80
C GLY A 184 3.80 -16.83 14.72
N GLY A 185 2.59 -16.96 14.18
CA GLY A 185 1.42 -17.40 14.90
C GLY A 185 0.25 -17.59 13.95
N TYR A 186 -0.83 -18.15 14.48
CA TYR A 186 -2.11 -18.18 13.79
C TYR A 186 -3.27 -18.35 14.76
N PHE A 187 -4.43 -17.88 14.32
CA PHE A 187 -5.74 -18.28 14.79
C PHE A 187 -6.38 -19.22 13.76
N ASN A 188 -7.03 -20.28 14.24
CA ASN A 188 -7.70 -21.25 13.37
C ASN A 188 -9.23 -21.23 13.62
N PRO A 189 -10.04 -20.70 12.68
CA PRO A 189 -11.49 -20.63 12.83
C PRO A 189 -12.18 -21.98 13.08
N ILE A 190 -11.56 -23.10 12.70
CA ILE A 190 -12.12 -24.44 12.96
C ILE A 190 -12.24 -24.75 14.45
N ASP A 191 -11.36 -24.18 15.29
CA ASP A 191 -11.37 -24.41 16.74
C ASP A 191 -12.59 -23.79 17.43
N GLN A 192 -13.35 -22.96 16.73
CA GLN A 192 -14.55 -22.27 17.17
C GLN A 192 -15.87 -22.97 16.79
N ALA A 193 -15.79 -24.22 16.36
CA ALA A 193 -16.94 -25.08 16.09
C ALA A 193 -16.72 -26.47 16.67
N HIS A 194 -17.78 -27.27 16.83
CA HIS A 194 -17.67 -28.59 17.46
C HIS A 194 -17.33 -29.71 16.46
N GLY A 195 -16.53 -30.67 16.93
CA GLY A 195 -16.25 -31.92 16.26
C GLY A 195 -15.31 -31.78 15.07
N LYS A 196 -15.72 -32.40 13.97
CA LYS A 196 -14.90 -32.59 12.77
C LYS A 196 -15.54 -31.86 11.61
N LEU A 197 -14.77 -30.99 10.96
CA LEU A 197 -15.26 -30.05 9.95
C LEU A 197 -14.48 -30.25 8.66
N ILE A 198 -15.10 -29.87 7.53
CA ILE A 198 -14.38 -29.69 6.27
C ILE A 198 -13.96 -28.23 6.21
N HIS A 199 -12.66 -27.98 6.20
CA HIS A 199 -12.12 -26.65 6.06
C HIS A 199 -12.56 -26.06 4.72
N PRO A 200 -13.32 -24.95 4.72
CA PRO A 200 -13.95 -24.41 3.51
C PRO A 200 -12.94 -23.93 2.45
N GLN A 201 -11.80 -23.37 2.85
CA GLN A 201 -10.73 -22.99 1.92
C GLN A 201 -9.89 -24.18 1.46
N LEU A 202 -9.29 -24.90 2.42
CA LEU A 202 -8.38 -26.01 2.13
C LEU A 202 -9.07 -27.28 1.62
N GLN A 203 -10.41 -27.39 1.74
CA GLN A 203 -11.22 -28.56 1.41
C GLN A 203 -10.71 -29.85 2.08
N LYS A 204 -10.16 -29.69 3.29
CA LYS A 204 -9.58 -30.76 4.11
C LYS A 204 -10.38 -30.97 5.37
N GLN A 205 -10.54 -32.21 5.75
CA GLN A 205 -11.21 -32.56 6.99
C GLN A 205 -10.26 -32.33 8.18
N MET A 206 -10.70 -31.57 9.17
CA MET A 206 -9.93 -31.19 10.36
C MET A 206 -10.78 -31.33 11.62
N TRP A 207 -10.13 -31.58 12.74
CA TRP A 207 -10.74 -31.62 14.07
C TRP A 207 -10.59 -30.28 14.76
N SER A 208 -11.66 -29.83 15.38
CA SER A 208 -11.62 -28.69 16.29
C SER A 208 -11.00 -29.08 17.63
N ASN A 209 -10.21 -28.18 18.21
CA ASN A 209 -9.84 -28.23 19.62
C ASN A 209 -10.97 -27.80 20.55
N GLU A 210 -12.05 -27.23 20.01
CA GLU A 210 -13.23 -26.72 20.71
C GLU A 210 -12.84 -25.79 21.85
N ARG A 211 -11.99 -24.80 21.53
CA ARG A 211 -11.37 -23.87 22.49
C ARG A 211 -11.17 -22.50 21.86
N ASP A 212 -11.20 -21.48 22.70
CA ASP A 212 -10.75 -20.13 22.37
C ASP A 212 -9.21 -20.11 22.43
N ILE A 213 -8.59 -20.56 21.34
CA ILE A 213 -7.16 -20.85 21.25
C ILE A 213 -6.45 -20.04 20.18
N ILE A 214 -5.24 -19.58 20.51
CA ILE A 214 -4.26 -19.00 19.59
C ILE A 214 -2.95 -19.80 19.65
N TYR A 215 -2.25 -19.84 18.52
CA TYR A 215 -1.04 -20.63 18.32
C TYR A 215 0.12 -19.69 18.06
N ILE A 216 1.21 -19.85 18.80
CA ILE A 216 2.38 -18.97 18.72
C ILE A 216 3.63 -19.82 18.49
N ASP A 217 4.40 -19.45 17.48
CA ASP A 217 5.65 -20.11 17.15
C ASP A 217 6.70 -19.94 18.25
N THR A 218 7.63 -20.88 18.32
CA THR A 218 8.74 -20.86 19.28
C THR A 218 10.12 -21.03 18.63
N ASP A 219 10.17 -21.35 17.33
CA ASP A 219 11.40 -21.41 16.54
C ASP A 219 11.09 -21.14 15.05
N PRO A 220 11.51 -20.01 14.47
CA PRO A 220 12.53 -19.07 14.97
C PRO A 220 12.01 -17.96 15.89
N LEU A 221 10.71 -17.87 16.19
CA LEU A 221 10.19 -16.77 17.03
C LEU A 221 10.72 -16.81 18.47
N ASN A 222 11.30 -15.71 18.92
CA ASN A 222 11.56 -15.51 20.34
C ASN A 222 10.29 -14.98 21.04
N VAL A 223 9.46 -15.87 21.58
CA VAL A 223 8.22 -15.53 22.32
C VAL A 223 8.46 -14.55 23.47
N GLY A 224 9.64 -14.55 24.09
CA GLY A 224 9.97 -13.65 25.20
C GLY A 224 10.37 -12.23 24.78
N SER A 225 10.38 -11.93 23.48
CA SER A 225 10.73 -10.63 22.90
C SER A 225 9.50 -9.75 22.66
N ASN A 226 9.72 -8.48 22.31
CA ASN A 226 8.64 -7.58 21.91
C ASN A 226 7.93 -8.04 20.64
N GLU A 227 8.65 -8.69 19.71
CA GLU A 227 8.05 -9.29 18.52
C GLU A 227 7.10 -10.42 18.93
N GLY A 228 7.53 -11.34 19.79
CA GLY A 228 6.70 -12.44 20.28
C GLY A 228 5.47 -11.98 21.08
N PHE A 229 5.62 -10.96 21.93
CA PHE A 229 4.46 -10.35 22.61
C PHE A 229 3.52 -9.64 21.64
N GLY A 230 4.07 -9.00 20.61
CA GLY A 230 3.30 -8.44 19.51
C GLY A 230 2.53 -9.51 18.75
N THR A 231 3.14 -10.64 18.42
CA THR A 231 2.45 -11.77 17.77
C THR A 231 1.28 -12.29 18.61
N VAL A 232 1.41 -12.35 19.93
CA VAL A 232 0.28 -12.74 20.80
C VAL A 232 -0.87 -11.73 20.72
N ALA A 233 -0.57 -10.43 20.69
CA ALA A 233 -1.59 -9.39 20.47
C ALA A 233 -2.25 -9.53 19.09
N HIS A 234 -1.44 -9.74 18.05
CA HIS A 234 -1.90 -9.96 16.68
C HIS A 234 -2.89 -11.13 16.57
N GLU A 235 -2.53 -12.31 17.11
CA GLU A 235 -3.39 -13.49 17.04
C GLU A 235 -4.62 -13.39 17.95
N PHE A 236 -4.51 -12.70 19.09
CA PHE A 236 -5.66 -12.45 19.94
C PHE A 236 -6.68 -11.52 19.26
N GLN A 237 -6.21 -10.55 18.47
CA GLN A 237 -7.06 -9.71 17.64
C GLN A 237 -7.91 -10.56 16.69
N HIS A 238 -7.30 -11.52 15.97
CA HIS A 238 -8.04 -12.40 15.06
C HIS A 238 -9.15 -13.17 15.77
N LEU A 239 -8.87 -13.71 16.95
CA LEU A 239 -9.86 -14.42 17.77
C LEU A 239 -11.03 -13.50 18.17
N ILE A 240 -10.77 -12.27 18.61
CA ILE A 240 -11.82 -11.28 18.89
C ILE A 240 -12.60 -10.93 17.62
N HIS A 241 -11.90 -10.65 16.51
CA HIS A 241 -12.49 -10.27 15.24
C HIS A 241 -13.48 -11.33 14.75
N TRP A 242 -13.11 -12.61 14.85
CA TRP A 242 -13.94 -13.73 14.44
C TRP A 242 -15.32 -13.75 15.12
N ARG A 243 -15.43 -13.32 16.38
CA ARG A 243 -16.73 -13.21 17.07
C ARG A 243 -17.65 -12.18 16.41
N HIS A 244 -17.07 -11.10 15.89
CA HIS A 244 -17.80 -9.93 15.43
C HIS A 244 -18.08 -9.97 13.92
N ASP A 245 -17.06 -10.25 13.12
CA ASP A 245 -17.16 -10.48 11.69
C ASP A 245 -16.20 -11.57 11.21
N GLN A 246 -16.79 -12.65 10.69
CA GLN A 246 -16.07 -13.80 10.18
C GLN A 246 -15.66 -13.64 8.70
N ASN A 247 -16.24 -12.67 7.97
CA ASN A 247 -16.14 -12.61 6.51
C ASN A 247 -15.36 -11.41 5.94
N GLU A 248 -14.89 -10.48 6.78
CA GLU A 248 -13.94 -9.41 6.42
C GLU A 248 -12.88 -9.80 5.37
N GLU A 249 -12.41 -8.86 4.55
CA GLU A 249 -11.31 -9.09 3.62
C GLU A 249 -9.97 -9.21 4.35
N ILE A 250 -9.05 -10.02 3.82
CA ILE A 250 -7.73 -10.31 4.45
C ILE A 250 -7.01 -9.01 4.80
N TRP A 251 -6.93 -8.07 3.87
CA TRP A 251 -6.18 -6.84 4.05
C TRP A 251 -6.71 -5.95 5.19
N VAL A 252 -8.02 -5.93 5.44
CA VAL A 252 -8.59 -5.20 6.60
C VAL A 252 -8.30 -5.98 7.88
N ASN A 253 -8.50 -7.29 7.86
CA ASN A 253 -8.33 -8.15 9.03
C ASN A 253 -6.87 -8.10 9.54
N GLU A 254 -5.89 -8.32 8.66
CA GLU A 254 -4.46 -8.24 8.98
C GLU A 254 -4.03 -6.83 9.38
N GLY A 255 -4.57 -5.79 8.72
CA GLY A 255 -4.28 -4.41 9.08
C GLY A 255 -4.72 -4.06 10.50
N ILE A 256 -5.86 -4.59 10.95
CA ILE A 256 -6.35 -4.38 12.32
C ILE A 256 -5.52 -5.21 13.32
N SER A 257 -5.10 -6.43 12.98
CA SER A 257 -4.18 -7.22 13.80
C SER A 257 -2.82 -6.54 13.99
N GLU A 258 -2.24 -5.95 12.95
CA GLU A 258 -1.03 -5.13 13.06
C GLU A 258 -1.27 -3.88 13.94
N TYR A 259 -2.44 -3.24 13.82
CA TYR A 259 -2.81 -2.12 14.68
C TYR A 259 -3.00 -2.54 16.15
N ALA A 260 -3.45 -3.76 16.44
CA ALA A 260 -3.57 -4.28 17.81
C ALA A 260 -2.19 -4.38 18.49
N MET A 261 -1.15 -4.75 17.73
CA MET A 261 0.23 -4.71 18.22
C MET A 261 0.61 -3.30 18.68
N LEU A 262 0.31 -2.28 17.87
CA LEU A 262 0.57 -0.88 18.21
C LEU A 262 -0.19 -0.44 19.46
N LEU A 263 -1.46 -0.82 19.61
CA LEU A 263 -2.24 -0.50 20.81
C LEU A 263 -1.59 -1.04 22.09
N CYS A 264 -0.93 -2.20 21.99
CA CYS A 264 -0.15 -2.81 23.07
C CYS A 264 1.30 -2.28 23.17
N GLY A 265 1.70 -1.36 22.30
CA GLY A 265 3.04 -0.75 22.30
C GLY A 265 4.12 -1.62 21.64
N TYR A 266 3.71 -2.59 20.82
CA TYR A 266 4.58 -3.41 19.99
C TYR A 266 4.51 -2.93 18.54
N SER A 267 5.54 -3.19 17.73
CA SER A 267 5.59 -2.69 16.35
C SER A 267 6.31 -3.66 15.41
N SER A 268 5.73 -3.92 14.24
CA SER A 268 6.35 -4.66 13.14
C SER A 268 7.20 -3.74 12.28
N VAL A 269 8.38 -3.37 12.79
CA VAL A 269 9.32 -2.47 12.08
C VAL A 269 9.69 -3.05 10.70
N GLU A 270 9.82 -4.37 10.58
CA GLU A 270 10.17 -5.03 9.33
C GLU A 270 9.07 -4.88 8.26
N HIS A 271 7.80 -5.02 8.62
CA HIS A 271 6.67 -4.83 7.71
C HIS A 271 6.58 -3.39 7.21
N LEU A 272 6.69 -2.41 8.12
CA LEU A 272 6.76 -0.99 7.79
C LEU A 272 7.90 -0.69 6.81
N GLN A 273 9.10 -1.22 7.09
CA GLN A 273 10.26 -1.05 6.22
C GLN A 273 10.05 -1.72 4.86
N ALA A 274 9.46 -2.93 4.82
CA ALA A 274 9.16 -3.64 3.59
C ALA A 274 8.21 -2.86 2.69
N PHE A 275 7.15 -2.27 3.25
CA PHE A 275 6.27 -1.37 2.52
C PHE A 275 7.00 -0.10 2.05
N GLY A 276 7.80 0.51 2.92
CA GLY A 276 8.64 1.66 2.56
C GLY A 276 9.56 1.36 1.36
N GLN A 277 10.09 0.14 1.25
CA GLN A 277 10.90 -0.27 0.09
C GLN A 277 10.10 -0.63 -1.16
N LYS A 278 8.83 -1.03 -1.00
CA LYS A 278 7.91 -1.40 -2.08
C LYS A 278 6.56 -0.70 -1.90
N PRO A 279 6.51 0.64 -2.03
CA PRO A 279 5.29 1.38 -1.71
C PRO A 279 4.28 1.35 -2.88
N ASN A 280 4.60 0.62 -3.94
CA ASN A 280 3.71 0.22 -5.03
C ASN A 280 2.95 -1.09 -4.73
N THR A 281 3.02 -1.58 -3.50
CA THR A 281 2.16 -2.66 -3.01
C THR A 281 0.69 -2.21 -3.04
N SER A 282 -0.18 -3.06 -3.57
CA SER A 282 -1.63 -2.82 -3.54
C SER A 282 -2.15 -2.93 -2.11
N LEU A 283 -2.98 -1.97 -1.69
CA LEU A 283 -3.62 -2.01 -0.39
C LEU A 283 -4.65 -3.15 -0.26
N THR A 284 -5.39 -3.44 -1.34
CA THR A 284 -6.53 -4.36 -1.30
C THR A 284 -6.21 -5.74 -1.87
N ASN A 285 -5.23 -5.85 -2.77
CA ASN A 285 -4.85 -7.11 -3.38
C ASN A 285 -3.78 -7.80 -2.54
N TRP A 286 -4.20 -8.71 -1.65
CA TRP A 286 -3.28 -9.55 -0.91
C TRP A 286 -2.48 -10.46 -1.86
N PRO A 287 -1.16 -10.62 -1.66
CA PRO A 287 -0.33 -11.47 -2.49
C PRO A 287 -0.76 -12.94 -2.40
N ALA A 288 -0.53 -13.69 -3.47
CA ALA A 288 -0.74 -15.13 -3.47
C ALA A 288 0.36 -15.85 -2.68
N ASP A 289 0.06 -17.05 -2.18
CA ASP A 289 0.97 -17.89 -1.39
C ASP A 289 2.36 -18.01 -2.01
N GLY A 290 3.40 -17.83 -1.17
CA GLY A 290 4.80 -17.90 -1.58
C GLY A 290 5.33 -16.64 -2.27
N GLN A 291 4.53 -15.59 -2.43
CA GLN A 291 5.03 -14.24 -2.70
C GLN A 291 5.25 -13.50 -1.38
N ASN A 292 6.22 -12.58 -1.38
CA ASN A 292 6.56 -11.81 -0.20
C ASN A 292 5.39 -10.93 0.27
N GLN A 293 4.90 -11.23 1.47
CA GLN A 293 3.70 -10.61 2.05
C GLN A 293 4.01 -9.38 2.92
N LEU A 294 5.26 -9.20 3.36
CA LEU A 294 5.66 -8.17 4.33
C LEU A 294 5.25 -6.74 3.94
N PRO A 295 5.37 -6.32 2.65
CA PRO A 295 4.88 -5.01 2.24
C PRO A 295 3.38 -4.83 2.40
N SER A 296 2.59 -5.90 2.30
CA SER A 296 1.13 -5.85 2.44
C SER A 296 0.75 -5.63 3.90
N TYR A 297 1.38 -6.32 4.85
CA TYR A 297 1.24 -6.03 6.28
C TYR A 297 1.57 -4.57 6.60
N GLY A 298 2.69 -4.06 6.08
CA GLY A 298 3.08 -2.66 6.28
C GLY A 298 2.07 -1.66 5.68
N ALA A 299 1.54 -1.95 4.48
CA ALA A 299 0.53 -1.11 3.83
C ALA A 299 -0.79 -1.07 4.62
N THR A 300 -1.29 -2.23 5.03
CA THR A 300 -2.58 -2.34 5.72
C THR A 300 -2.50 -1.80 7.15
N TYR A 301 -1.39 -2.02 7.84
CA TYR A 301 -1.09 -1.39 9.12
C TYR A 301 -1.15 0.14 9.02
N LEU A 302 -0.41 0.73 8.05
CA LEU A 302 -0.40 2.18 7.82
C LEU A 302 -1.78 2.73 7.46
N TRP A 303 -2.56 1.95 6.73
CA TRP A 303 -3.93 2.32 6.38
C TRP A 303 -4.84 2.39 7.61
N ILE A 304 -4.85 1.35 8.45
CA ILE A 304 -5.64 1.35 9.69
C ILE A 304 -5.17 2.43 10.66
N LEU A 305 -3.86 2.65 10.76
CA LEU A 305 -3.31 3.75 11.57
C LEU A 305 -3.76 5.12 11.05
N TYR A 306 -3.79 5.33 9.73
CA TYR A 306 -4.28 6.58 9.16
C TYR A 306 -5.77 6.81 9.49
N LEU A 307 -6.58 5.76 9.41
CA LEU A 307 -7.99 5.83 9.80
C LEU A 307 -8.17 6.14 11.30
N ASP A 308 -7.37 5.52 12.16
CA ASP A 308 -7.32 5.84 13.59
C ASP A 308 -6.97 7.32 13.83
N GLU A 309 -5.88 7.82 13.27
CA GLU A 309 -5.39 9.16 13.60
C GLU A 309 -6.24 10.31 13.04
N HIS A 310 -6.99 10.06 11.96
CA HIS A 310 -7.71 11.10 11.20
C HIS A 310 -9.24 10.96 11.22
N TYR A 311 -9.80 9.78 11.53
CA TYR A 311 -11.24 9.50 11.38
C TYR A 311 -11.94 8.98 12.66
N GLY A 312 -11.38 9.19 13.85
CA GLY A 312 -12.11 8.93 15.11
C GLY A 312 -11.40 8.00 16.10
N GLY A 313 -10.11 7.78 15.93
CA GLY A 313 -9.29 7.00 16.86
C GLY A 313 -9.70 5.54 16.91
N THR A 314 -9.35 4.90 18.04
CA THR A 314 -9.65 3.49 18.28
C THR A 314 -11.15 3.19 18.21
N SER A 315 -12.03 4.18 18.42
CA SER A 315 -13.48 4.00 18.27
C SER A 315 -13.91 3.72 16.81
N PHE A 316 -13.20 4.31 15.85
CA PHE A 316 -13.40 4.05 14.43
C PHE A 316 -12.97 2.61 14.09
N VAL A 317 -11.78 2.20 14.51
CA VAL A 317 -11.27 0.84 14.29
C VAL A 317 -12.14 -0.21 14.99
N SER A 318 -12.63 0.08 16.21
CA SER A 318 -13.62 -0.76 16.91
C SER A 318 -14.89 -0.97 16.10
N SER A 319 -15.32 0.08 15.39
CA SER A 319 -16.52 0.02 14.55
C SER A 319 -16.28 -0.78 13.27
N LEU A 320 -15.05 -0.79 12.73
CA LEU A 320 -14.66 -1.68 11.63
C LEU A 320 -14.75 -3.15 12.06
N VAL A 321 -14.15 -3.52 13.20
CA VAL A 321 -14.22 -4.91 13.72
C VAL A 321 -15.65 -5.41 13.90
N LYS A 322 -16.58 -4.51 14.26
CA LYS A 322 -18.00 -4.83 14.50
C LYS A 322 -18.86 -4.72 13.26
N ASN A 323 -18.32 -4.29 12.13
CA ASN A 323 -19.05 -4.14 10.88
C ASN A 323 -19.04 -5.47 10.11
N ARG A 324 -20.21 -5.91 9.62
CA ARG A 324 -20.35 -7.12 8.80
C ARG A 324 -20.29 -6.85 7.29
N SER A 325 -20.22 -5.59 6.89
CA SER A 325 -19.84 -5.21 5.54
C SER A 325 -18.33 -5.27 5.44
N VAL A 326 -17.84 -5.83 4.34
CA VAL A 326 -16.41 -6.17 4.19
C VAL A 326 -15.67 -5.18 3.30
N GLY A 327 -14.36 -5.10 3.47
CA GLY A 327 -13.44 -4.34 2.65
C GLY A 327 -13.82 -2.87 2.51
N ILE A 328 -13.79 -2.39 1.27
CA ILE A 328 -14.11 -1.00 0.92
C ILE A 328 -15.54 -0.62 1.33
N SER A 329 -16.50 -1.55 1.24
CA SER A 329 -17.89 -1.30 1.63
C SER A 329 -18.00 -1.07 3.13
N GLY A 330 -17.33 -1.90 3.93
CA GLY A 330 -17.22 -1.75 5.38
C GLY A 330 -16.66 -0.40 5.79
N ILE A 331 -15.54 0.01 5.18
CA ILE A 331 -14.89 1.29 5.51
C ILE A 331 -15.79 2.48 5.16
N ASN A 332 -16.41 2.49 3.97
CA ASN A 332 -17.35 3.56 3.60
C ASN A 332 -18.52 3.65 4.58
N GLN A 333 -19.05 2.51 5.01
CA GLN A 333 -20.14 2.49 5.98
C GLN A 333 -19.70 3.03 7.34
N VAL A 334 -18.50 2.69 7.82
CA VAL A 334 -17.98 3.21 9.10
C VAL A 334 -17.64 4.70 9.01
N LEU A 335 -17.07 5.19 7.90
CA LEU A 335 -16.90 6.63 7.65
C LEU A 335 -18.23 7.37 7.79
N GLN A 336 -19.28 6.88 7.15
CA GLN A 336 -20.61 7.47 7.24
C GLN A 336 -21.19 7.38 8.66
N LEU A 337 -21.02 6.24 9.34
CA LEU A 337 -21.48 6.03 10.72
C LEU A 337 -20.87 7.05 11.70
N HIS A 338 -19.59 7.37 11.50
CA HIS A 338 -18.86 8.37 12.31
C HIS A 338 -19.07 9.82 11.83
N GLY A 339 -19.94 10.04 10.83
CA GLY A 339 -20.32 11.37 10.35
C GLY A 339 -19.36 11.99 9.33
N PHE A 340 -18.42 11.22 8.80
CA PHE A 340 -17.52 11.67 7.73
C PHE A 340 -18.21 11.62 6.37
N ARG A 341 -17.86 12.58 5.50
CA ARG A 341 -18.38 12.66 4.12
C ARG A 341 -17.43 12.06 3.10
N GLN A 342 -16.21 11.76 3.52
CA GLN A 342 -15.16 11.15 2.72
C GLN A 342 -15.57 9.72 2.34
N SER A 343 -15.24 9.35 1.11
CA SER A 343 -15.27 7.96 0.65
C SER A 343 -13.90 7.32 0.80
N PHE A 344 -13.84 6.00 0.76
CA PHE A 344 -12.60 5.22 0.68
C PHE A 344 -11.61 5.79 -0.36
N SER A 345 -12.04 6.06 -1.60
CA SER A 345 -11.17 6.63 -2.64
C SER A 345 -10.58 7.98 -2.22
N SER A 346 -11.37 8.85 -1.59
CA SER A 346 -10.87 10.15 -1.12
C SER A 346 -9.87 10.02 0.03
N VAL A 347 -10.12 9.10 0.98
CA VAL A 347 -9.19 8.81 2.07
C VAL A 347 -7.89 8.18 1.53
N PHE A 348 -8.01 7.24 0.60
CA PHE A 348 -6.87 6.62 -0.08
C PHE A 348 -6.02 7.64 -0.83
N SER A 349 -6.66 8.60 -1.50
CA SER A 349 -5.98 9.69 -2.19
C SER A 349 -5.12 10.55 -1.26
N ASP A 350 -5.57 10.77 -0.01
CA ASP A 350 -4.77 11.47 1.00
C ASP A 350 -3.72 10.57 1.64
N TRP A 351 -4.06 9.32 1.94
CA TRP A 351 -3.17 8.34 2.55
C TRP A 351 -1.90 8.11 1.72
N LYS A 352 -2.01 8.00 0.39
CA LYS A 352 -0.82 7.87 -0.47
C LYS A 352 0.07 9.12 -0.45
N VAL A 353 -0.49 10.31 -0.20
CA VAL A 353 0.30 11.53 0.01
C VAL A 353 0.95 11.51 1.40
N ALA A 354 0.21 11.07 2.42
CA ALA A 354 0.71 10.92 3.79
C ALA A 354 1.92 9.97 3.87
N ASN A 355 1.86 8.85 3.15
CA ASN A 355 2.97 7.90 3.03
C ASN A 355 4.26 8.53 2.46
N TYR A 356 4.16 9.56 1.61
CA TYR A 356 5.31 10.25 1.04
C TYR A 356 5.81 11.39 1.90
N LEU A 357 4.90 12.23 2.39
CA LEU A 357 5.23 13.44 3.13
C LEU A 357 5.62 13.13 4.58
N ASP A 358 4.82 12.30 5.24
CA ASP A 358 4.90 12.04 6.68
C ASP A 358 5.06 13.33 7.50
N ASP A 359 4.18 14.31 7.24
CA ASP A 359 4.25 15.67 7.79
C ASP A 359 3.05 15.97 8.69
N GLU A 360 3.30 16.10 9.99
CA GLU A 360 2.27 16.35 11.03
C GLU A 360 1.77 17.80 11.08
N ILE A 361 2.34 18.72 10.29
CA ILE A 361 2.07 20.16 10.38
C ILE A 361 1.32 20.65 9.14
N PHE A 362 1.76 20.23 7.95
CA PHE A 362 1.22 20.69 6.68
C PHE A 362 -0.24 20.24 6.50
N ASP A 363 -1.09 21.14 6.00
CA ASP A 363 -2.54 20.95 5.86
C ASP A 363 -3.20 20.37 7.12
N GLN A 364 -2.87 20.94 8.29
CA GLN A 364 -3.37 20.51 9.60
C GLN A 364 -3.00 19.06 9.96
N GLY A 365 -1.89 18.56 9.41
CA GLY A 365 -1.37 17.22 9.64
C GLY A 365 -2.07 16.13 8.82
N ARG A 366 -2.94 16.49 7.88
CA ARG A 366 -3.67 15.54 7.01
C ARG A 366 -2.77 14.56 6.27
N PHE A 367 -1.50 14.91 6.05
CA PHE A 367 -0.52 14.12 5.31
C PHE A 367 0.64 13.62 6.18
N GLY A 368 0.36 13.27 7.43
CA GLY A 368 1.36 12.71 8.34
C GLY A 368 0.80 11.68 9.31
N TYR A 369 1.73 11.04 10.02
CA TYR A 369 1.47 10.12 11.13
C TYR A 369 2.07 10.66 12.42
N ARG A 370 1.37 10.53 13.54
CA ARG A 370 1.85 10.98 14.87
C ARG A 370 2.57 9.87 15.64
N LYS A 371 2.15 8.61 15.45
CA LYS A 371 2.64 7.47 16.24
C LYS A 371 3.88 6.79 15.63
N ILE A 372 4.18 7.04 14.36
CA ILE A 372 5.27 6.39 13.63
C ILE A 372 5.96 7.37 12.70
N ASN A 373 7.08 6.94 12.10
CA ASN A 373 7.68 7.62 10.97
C ASN A 373 7.83 6.62 9.80
N ILE A 374 7.49 7.06 8.59
CA ILE A 374 7.59 6.25 7.38
C ILE A 374 8.41 6.98 6.31
N LYS A 375 9.21 6.20 5.58
CA LYS A 375 9.95 6.69 4.42
C LYS A 375 9.76 5.75 3.24
N VAL A 376 8.94 6.19 2.29
CA VAL A 376 8.70 5.44 1.07
C VAL A 376 9.77 5.69 0.01
N LYS A 377 10.07 4.65 -0.75
CA LYS A 377 10.99 4.69 -1.89
C LYS A 377 10.31 5.34 -3.09
N THR A 378 10.99 6.31 -3.69
CA THR A 378 10.58 6.87 -4.98
C THR A 378 10.70 5.84 -6.09
N HIS A 379 9.67 5.68 -6.91
CA HIS A 379 9.70 4.81 -8.09
C HIS A 379 10.70 5.32 -9.12
N ARG A 380 10.64 6.62 -9.44
CA ARG A 380 11.56 7.28 -10.36
C ARG A 380 11.90 8.69 -9.87
N LYS A 381 13.17 9.08 -10.02
CA LYS A 381 13.65 10.45 -9.81
C LYS A 381 14.18 10.99 -11.13
N HIS A 382 13.59 12.07 -11.61
CA HIS A 382 13.97 12.74 -12.84
C HIS A 382 14.67 14.06 -12.54
N ARG A 383 15.81 14.26 -13.19
CA ARG A 383 16.68 15.45 -13.01
C ARG A 383 17.13 16.07 -14.34
N SER A 384 16.68 15.48 -15.45
CA SER A 384 17.02 15.88 -16.82
C SER A 384 15.77 15.80 -17.67
N TYR A 385 15.57 16.80 -18.54
CA TYR A 385 14.37 16.98 -19.36
C TYR A 385 14.76 17.14 -20.84
N PRO A 386 13.88 16.78 -21.80
CA PRO A 386 12.52 16.26 -21.64
C PRO A 386 12.48 14.78 -21.21
N ILE A 387 11.37 14.37 -20.60
CA ILE A 387 11.11 13.01 -20.11
C ILE A 387 9.95 12.43 -20.90
N ASN A 388 10.08 11.17 -21.34
CA ASN A 388 9.00 10.41 -21.95
C ASN A 388 9.08 8.96 -21.44
N VAL A 389 8.06 8.52 -20.70
CA VAL A 389 7.98 7.18 -20.13
C VAL A 389 6.69 6.53 -20.57
N THR A 390 6.79 5.29 -21.02
CA THR A 390 5.64 4.53 -21.53
C THR A 390 5.58 3.15 -20.91
N GLY A 391 4.37 2.66 -20.62
CA GLY A 391 4.12 1.28 -20.22
C GLY A 391 4.41 0.94 -18.76
N ASP A 392 4.54 1.94 -17.87
CA ASP A 392 4.51 1.68 -16.42
C ASP A 392 3.11 1.16 -16.05
N ARG A 393 3.01 0.27 -15.05
CA ARG A 393 1.76 -0.41 -14.69
C ARG A 393 1.48 -0.25 -13.20
N LEU A 394 0.22 -0.08 -12.83
CA LEU A 394 -0.24 -0.08 -11.45
C LEU A 394 -1.32 -1.14 -11.26
N GLU A 395 -1.26 -1.83 -10.12
CA GLU A 395 -2.36 -2.63 -9.58
C GLU A 395 -3.39 -1.72 -8.88
N GLY A 396 -4.62 -2.20 -8.72
CA GLY A 396 -5.70 -1.49 -8.00
C GLY A 396 -5.23 -1.09 -6.61
N TYR A 397 -5.46 0.17 -6.24
CA TYR A 397 -5.02 0.75 -4.97
C TYR A 397 -3.52 0.57 -4.66
N ALA A 398 -2.68 0.54 -5.70
CA ALA A 398 -1.24 0.74 -5.61
C ALA A 398 -0.86 2.16 -6.08
N THR A 399 0.36 2.60 -5.76
CA THR A 399 0.85 3.92 -6.18
C THR A 399 2.32 3.93 -6.60
N HIS A 400 2.70 4.88 -7.46
CA HIS A 400 4.09 5.20 -7.75
C HIS A 400 4.39 6.64 -7.32
N TYR A 401 5.61 6.87 -6.82
CA TYR A 401 6.09 8.23 -6.51
C TYR A 401 7.10 8.65 -7.58
N LEU A 402 6.71 9.63 -8.40
CA LEU A 402 7.51 10.17 -9.50
C LEU A 402 8.04 11.54 -9.11
N GLU A 403 9.32 11.64 -8.76
CA GLU A 403 9.96 12.88 -8.33
C GLU A 403 10.60 13.60 -9.53
N PHE A 404 10.33 14.89 -9.66
CA PHE A 404 10.83 15.80 -10.68
C PHE A 404 11.57 16.93 -9.98
N SER A 405 12.83 17.17 -10.34
CA SER A 405 13.68 18.19 -9.69
C SER A 405 14.75 18.70 -10.67
N ASN A 406 15.61 19.61 -10.22
CA ASN A 406 16.68 20.21 -11.04
C ASN A 406 16.17 21.10 -12.19
N PHE A 407 14.97 21.66 -12.02
CA PHE A 407 14.52 22.86 -12.73
C PHE A 407 14.82 24.08 -11.84
N ARG A 408 15.06 25.25 -12.43
CA ARG A 408 15.33 26.48 -11.67
C ARG A 408 14.05 26.89 -10.94
N ILE A 409 14.19 27.46 -9.74
CA ILE A 409 13.06 28.09 -9.06
C ILE A 409 12.46 29.14 -10.01
N GLY A 410 11.15 29.06 -10.23
CA GLY A 410 10.42 29.88 -11.20
C GLY A 410 10.25 29.26 -12.59
N GLN A 411 10.93 28.14 -12.90
CA GLN A 411 10.65 27.36 -14.11
C GLN A 411 9.45 26.44 -13.91
N GLN A 412 8.67 26.27 -14.97
CA GLN A 412 7.48 25.41 -14.98
C GLN A 412 7.74 24.15 -15.82
N ILE A 413 7.18 23.03 -15.37
CA ILE A 413 7.15 21.73 -16.04
C ILE A 413 5.74 21.53 -16.60
N SER A 414 5.63 21.30 -17.91
CA SER A 414 4.42 20.72 -18.49
C SER A 414 4.46 19.21 -18.27
N PHE A 415 3.50 18.69 -17.51
CA PHE A 415 3.33 17.25 -17.27
C PHE A 415 2.10 16.74 -18.02
N ASP A 416 2.31 15.76 -18.90
CA ASP A 416 1.26 15.03 -19.61
C ASP A 416 1.13 13.63 -19.03
N PHE A 417 -0.10 13.17 -18.82
CA PHE A 417 -0.43 11.81 -18.37
C PHE A 417 -1.44 11.16 -19.29
N GLU A 418 -1.25 9.88 -19.59
CA GLU A 418 -2.20 9.07 -20.35
C GLU A 418 -2.33 7.68 -19.72
N SER A 419 -3.50 7.37 -19.15
CA SER A 419 -3.85 6.00 -18.79
C SER A 419 -4.32 5.24 -20.01
N ARG A 420 -3.84 4.01 -20.16
CA ARG A 420 -4.28 3.10 -21.22
C ARG A 420 -5.09 1.97 -20.57
N GLY A 421 -6.36 2.20 -20.29
CA GLY A 421 -7.18 1.19 -19.61
C GLY A 421 -8.62 1.62 -19.38
N ARG A 422 -9.38 0.74 -18.72
CA ARG A 422 -10.80 0.96 -18.36
C ARG A 422 -11.00 1.51 -16.95
N PHE A 423 -9.93 1.56 -16.16
CA PHE A 423 -9.97 1.88 -14.75
C PHE A 423 -9.59 3.34 -14.52
N PRO A 424 -10.30 4.05 -13.63
CA PRO A 424 -9.99 5.43 -13.30
C PRO A 424 -8.65 5.54 -12.56
N PHE A 425 -7.93 6.63 -12.80
CA PHE A 425 -6.73 6.98 -12.06
C PHE A 425 -7.01 8.19 -11.19
N ASP A 426 -6.49 8.17 -9.97
CA ASP A 426 -6.36 9.36 -9.13
C ASP A 426 -4.89 9.80 -9.12
N ILE A 427 -4.63 11.08 -9.36
CA ILE A 427 -3.27 11.60 -9.48
C ILE A 427 -3.12 12.80 -8.55
N ARG A 428 -2.26 12.64 -7.54
CA ARG A 428 -1.87 13.72 -6.64
C ARG A 428 -0.55 14.33 -7.10
N THR A 429 -0.39 15.61 -6.86
CA THR A 429 0.82 16.38 -7.11
C THR A 429 1.23 17.03 -5.81
N ILE A 430 2.50 16.90 -5.45
CA ILE A 430 3.09 17.44 -4.23
C ILE A 430 4.19 18.40 -4.66
N GLU A 431 4.10 19.65 -4.25
CA GLU A 431 5.10 20.68 -4.52
C GLU A 431 5.91 20.90 -3.24
N LEU A 432 7.23 20.81 -3.35
CA LEU A 432 8.14 20.99 -2.24
C LEU A 432 9.08 22.17 -2.51
N ALA A 433 9.36 22.93 -1.47
CA ALA A 433 10.42 23.93 -1.43
C ALA A 433 11.45 23.52 -0.37
N ARG A 434 12.69 23.24 -0.79
CA ARG A 434 13.78 22.79 0.10
C ARG A 434 13.38 21.58 0.96
N GLY A 435 12.64 20.66 0.35
CA GLY A 435 12.14 19.44 1.00
C GLY A 435 10.91 19.62 1.90
N ARG A 436 10.34 20.83 2.01
CA ARG A 436 9.10 21.06 2.77
C ARG A 436 7.89 21.17 1.84
N PRO A 437 6.75 20.54 2.16
CA PRO A 437 5.53 20.70 1.38
C PRO A 437 5.06 22.15 1.41
N ILE A 438 4.75 22.68 0.23
CA ILE A 438 4.13 24.00 0.07
C ILE A 438 2.73 23.90 -0.53
N ASN A 439 2.46 22.84 -1.29
CA ASN A 439 1.17 22.63 -1.94
C ASN A 439 0.94 21.15 -2.27
N VAL A 440 -0.32 20.72 -2.21
CA VAL A 440 -0.78 19.41 -2.67
C VAL A 440 -2.04 19.60 -3.50
N ASN A 441 -2.02 19.16 -4.75
CA ASN A 441 -3.09 19.34 -5.72
C ASN A 441 -3.44 18.04 -6.46
N ASN A 442 -4.57 18.03 -7.16
CA ASN A 442 -5.01 16.91 -7.99
C ASN A 442 -4.81 17.23 -9.46
N LEU A 443 -4.26 16.28 -10.22
CA LEU A 443 -4.24 16.34 -11.68
C LEU A 443 -5.53 15.71 -12.21
N GLN A 444 -6.36 16.54 -12.86
CA GLN A 444 -7.64 16.10 -13.41
C GLN A 444 -7.44 15.38 -14.75
N LEU A 445 -8.05 14.20 -14.87
CA LEU A 445 -8.07 13.42 -16.10
C LEU A 445 -9.41 13.60 -16.81
N SER A 446 -9.37 13.65 -18.13
CA SER A 446 -10.58 13.58 -18.94
C SER A 446 -11.13 12.15 -18.98
N ASN A 447 -12.36 11.99 -19.49
CA ASN A 447 -13.00 10.68 -19.64
C ASN A 447 -12.20 9.69 -20.51
N SER A 448 -11.25 10.19 -21.31
CA SER A 448 -10.33 9.36 -22.11
C SER A 448 -9.07 8.92 -21.34
N GLY A 449 -8.94 9.28 -20.06
CA GLY A 449 -7.79 8.94 -19.23
C GLY A 449 -6.56 9.82 -19.47
N ARG A 450 -6.75 10.99 -20.10
CA ARG A 450 -5.68 11.93 -20.43
C ARG A 450 -5.77 13.16 -19.56
N GLY A 451 -4.63 13.67 -19.11
CA GLY A 451 -4.56 14.94 -18.39
C GLY A 451 -3.26 15.67 -18.66
N ASN A 452 -3.30 16.98 -18.52
CA ASN A 452 -2.14 17.84 -18.59
C ASN A 452 -2.19 18.82 -17.42
N GLN A 453 -1.03 19.10 -16.84
CA GLN A 453 -0.90 20.12 -15.80
C GLN A 453 0.45 20.83 -15.92
N ILE A 454 0.45 22.15 -15.72
CA ILE A 454 1.67 22.94 -15.52
C ILE A 454 2.00 22.94 -14.04
N LEU A 455 3.25 22.57 -13.71
CA LEU A 455 3.74 22.38 -12.35
C LEU A 455 5.07 23.13 -12.16
N PRO A 456 5.32 23.83 -11.04
CA PRO A 456 4.41 24.04 -9.93
C PRO A 456 3.20 24.88 -10.36
N SER A 457 2.06 24.60 -9.72
CA SER A 457 0.80 25.32 -9.92
C SER A 457 0.71 26.60 -9.08
N THR A 458 1.67 26.79 -8.16
CA THR A 458 1.83 28.00 -7.37
C THR A 458 2.94 28.89 -7.94
N ASP A 459 2.75 30.21 -7.83
CA ASP A 459 3.51 31.20 -8.59
C ASP A 459 4.95 31.45 -8.13
N GLU A 460 5.52 30.72 -7.15
CA GLU A 460 6.97 30.69 -6.91
C GLU A 460 7.36 29.71 -5.78
N MET A 461 8.63 29.24 -5.81
CA MET A 461 9.40 28.56 -4.73
C MET A 461 9.54 27.03 -4.75
N ALA A 462 8.77 26.26 -5.53
CA ALA A 462 9.01 24.82 -5.56
C ALA A 462 10.31 24.47 -6.31
N ASP A 463 11.13 23.60 -5.72
CA ASP A 463 12.35 23.04 -6.34
C ASP A 463 12.22 21.55 -6.68
N THR A 464 11.15 20.93 -6.17
CA THR A 464 10.81 19.52 -6.38
C THR A 464 9.29 19.39 -6.53
N VAL A 465 8.87 18.61 -7.52
CA VAL A 465 7.47 18.21 -7.72
C VAL A 465 7.40 16.69 -7.69
N VAL A 466 6.41 16.14 -6.99
CA VAL A 466 6.18 14.70 -6.92
C VAL A 466 4.80 14.40 -7.46
N VAL A 467 4.72 13.57 -8.49
CA VAL A 467 3.45 13.11 -9.05
C VAL A 467 3.19 11.69 -8.54
N VAL A 468 2.01 11.48 -7.99
CA VAL A 468 1.61 10.27 -7.25
C VAL A 468 0.36 9.67 -7.90
N PRO A 469 0.51 9.00 -9.06
CA PRO A 469 -0.59 8.26 -9.67
C PRO A 469 -0.96 7.04 -8.82
N SER A 470 -2.25 6.75 -8.76
CA SER A 470 -2.79 5.49 -8.26
C SER A 470 -3.95 5.02 -9.11
N LEU A 471 -4.13 3.71 -9.19
CA LEU A 471 -5.26 3.10 -9.87
C LEU A 471 -6.42 2.95 -8.91
N GLU A 472 -7.60 3.48 -9.24
CA GLU A 472 -8.83 3.16 -8.54
C GLU A 472 -9.44 1.90 -9.14
N GLU A 473 -9.90 0.99 -8.29
CA GLU A 473 -10.57 -0.24 -8.70
C GLU A 473 -12.08 -0.08 -8.60
N LEU A 474 -12.77 -0.46 -9.67
CA LEU A 474 -14.23 -0.46 -9.70
C LEU A 474 -14.74 -1.66 -8.91
N THR A 475 -15.72 -1.43 -8.04
CA THR A 475 -16.43 -2.49 -7.32
C THR A 475 -17.01 -3.52 -8.30
N ASN A 476 -16.86 -4.81 -8.01
CA ASN A 476 -17.41 -5.96 -8.76
C ASN A 476 -16.68 -6.36 -10.06
N VAL A 477 -15.43 -5.96 -10.26
CA VAL A 477 -14.61 -6.52 -11.35
C VAL A 477 -13.91 -7.79 -10.86
N LEU A 478 -14.11 -8.91 -11.57
CA LEU A 478 -13.44 -10.18 -11.27
C LEU A 478 -11.97 -10.11 -11.70
N GLY A 479 -11.06 -10.29 -10.75
CA GLY A 479 -9.61 -10.34 -10.96
C GLY A 479 -8.89 -9.01 -10.68
N LYS A 480 -7.56 -9.06 -10.59
CA LYS A 480 -6.72 -7.89 -10.28
C LYS A 480 -6.87 -6.79 -11.33
N SER A 481 -7.31 -5.60 -10.92
CA SER A 481 -7.26 -4.42 -11.77
C SER A 481 -5.81 -4.00 -12.02
N ILE A 482 -5.32 -4.15 -13.25
CA ILE A 482 -3.99 -3.67 -13.67
C ILE A 482 -4.16 -2.77 -14.86
N SER A 483 -3.67 -1.53 -14.78
CA SER A 483 -3.69 -0.60 -15.90
C SER A 483 -2.30 -0.03 -16.18
N PRO A 484 -1.86 -0.03 -17.46
CA PRO A 484 -0.70 0.75 -17.87
C PRO A 484 -1.02 2.25 -17.93
N TYR A 485 0.03 3.06 -17.76
CA TYR A 485 0.01 4.50 -18.00
C TYR A 485 1.34 4.97 -18.58
N ASP A 486 1.27 6.11 -19.26
CA ASP A 486 2.40 6.83 -19.82
C ASP A 486 2.43 8.24 -19.24
N TYR A 487 3.61 8.86 -19.22
CA TYR A 487 3.72 10.28 -18.92
C TYR A 487 4.90 10.94 -19.62
N ARG A 488 4.77 12.25 -19.83
CA ARG A 488 5.79 13.12 -20.39
C ARG A 488 5.97 14.34 -19.51
N ALA A 489 7.20 14.83 -19.38
CA ALA A 489 7.49 16.06 -18.64
C ALA A 489 8.56 16.90 -19.34
N GLU A 490 8.31 18.20 -19.49
CA GLU A 490 9.22 19.14 -20.15
C GLU A 490 9.29 20.48 -19.40
N VAL A 491 10.48 21.02 -19.20
CA VAL A 491 10.70 22.33 -18.56
C VAL A 491 10.53 23.46 -19.57
N ASP A 492 9.91 24.56 -19.14
CA ASP A 492 9.66 25.79 -19.90
C ASP A 492 8.98 25.54 -21.24
N ARG A 493 8.05 24.58 -21.25
CA ARG A 493 7.12 24.43 -22.37
C ARG A 493 6.13 25.57 -22.30
N GLU A 494 6.54 26.74 -22.80
CA GLU A 494 5.61 27.77 -23.22
C GLU A 494 4.68 27.15 -24.27
N VAL A 495 3.46 26.77 -23.87
CA VAL A 495 2.35 26.65 -24.83
C VAL A 495 1.89 28.08 -25.08
N MET A 496 2.69 28.86 -25.80
CA MET A 496 2.27 30.17 -26.29
C MET A 496 1.13 29.91 -27.29
N THR A 497 -0.08 30.21 -26.85
CA THR A 497 -1.31 30.16 -27.66
C THR A 497 -1.56 31.55 -28.22
N GLN A 498 -0.89 31.92 -29.31
CA GLN A 498 -1.26 33.14 -30.00
C GLN A 498 -2.58 32.91 -30.72
N THR A 499 -3.59 33.72 -30.38
CA THR A 499 -4.88 33.68 -31.07
C THR A 499 -4.94 34.84 -32.03
N PHE A 500 -5.16 34.54 -33.31
CA PHE A 500 -5.34 35.53 -34.37
C PHE A 500 -6.78 35.54 -34.82
N VAL A 501 -7.31 36.74 -35.04
CA VAL A 501 -8.62 36.93 -35.66
C VAL A 501 -8.39 37.47 -37.06
N LEU A 502 -8.71 36.65 -38.05
CA LEU A 502 -8.50 36.96 -39.46
C LEU A 502 -9.84 37.19 -40.14
N LYS A 503 -9.97 38.30 -40.86
CA LYS A 503 -11.13 38.52 -41.74
C LYS A 503 -10.91 37.77 -43.05
N ASN A 504 -11.92 37.03 -43.50
CA ASN A 504 -11.81 36.30 -44.76
C ASN A 504 -11.66 37.29 -45.93
N PRO A 505 -10.63 37.15 -46.78
CA PRO A 505 -10.33 38.12 -47.84
C PRO A 505 -11.30 38.04 -49.03
N ILE A 506 -12.01 36.92 -49.19
CA ILE A 506 -12.94 36.69 -50.30
C ILE A 506 -14.37 37.02 -49.88
N HIS A 507 -14.77 36.62 -48.66
CA HIS A 507 -16.13 36.81 -48.17
C HIS A 507 -16.14 37.69 -46.91
N SER A 508 -16.53 38.96 -47.09
CA SER A 508 -16.43 40.04 -46.08
C SER A 508 -17.20 39.81 -44.75
N ARG A 509 -17.99 38.73 -44.68
CA ARG A 509 -18.81 38.31 -43.53
C ARG A 509 -18.30 37.04 -42.83
N TYR A 510 -17.24 36.43 -43.34
CA TYR A 510 -16.58 35.30 -42.69
C TYR A 510 -15.33 35.76 -41.95
N TRP A 511 -15.09 35.13 -40.82
CA TRP A 511 -13.94 35.35 -39.97
C TRP A 511 -13.36 34.02 -39.52
N GLU A 512 -12.06 34.01 -39.30
CA GLU A 512 -11.33 32.84 -38.82
C GLU A 512 -10.67 33.21 -37.49
N ILE A 513 -10.97 32.44 -36.46
CA ILE A 513 -10.31 32.53 -35.16
C ILE A 513 -9.29 31.41 -35.15
N LEU A 514 -8.03 31.76 -35.35
CA LEU A 514 -6.90 30.84 -35.46
C LEU A 514 -6.13 30.81 -34.15
N MET A 515 -6.10 29.65 -33.52
CA MET A 515 -5.26 29.36 -32.36
C MET A 515 -3.97 28.70 -32.84
N VAL A 516 -2.87 29.46 -32.77
CA VAL A 516 -1.53 29.00 -33.14
C VAL A 516 -0.82 28.47 -31.91
N LEU A 517 -0.30 27.23 -32.02
CA LEU A 517 0.48 26.60 -30.98
C LEU A 517 1.97 26.80 -31.24
N SER A 518 2.71 27.15 -30.19
CA SER A 518 4.17 27.19 -30.23
C SER A 518 4.82 25.82 -30.44
N LYS A 519 4.20 24.70 -30.01
CA LYS A 519 4.57 23.32 -30.41
C LYS A 519 3.62 22.19 -29.94
N LYS A 520 3.30 21.30 -30.91
CA LYS A 520 2.58 20.00 -30.91
C LYS A 520 1.13 20.00 -30.38
N ILE A 521 0.32 19.26 -31.12
CA ILE A 521 -1.12 18.97 -30.98
C ILE A 521 -1.55 18.77 -29.51
N LEU A 522 -2.61 19.46 -29.12
CA LEU A 522 -3.24 19.35 -27.80
C LEU A 522 -3.84 17.95 -27.62
N SER A 523 -3.87 17.44 -26.38
CA SER A 523 -4.41 16.10 -26.10
C SER A 523 -5.92 15.97 -26.38
N GLU A 524 -6.62 17.11 -26.42
CA GLU A 524 -8.01 17.27 -26.82
C GLU A 524 -8.18 18.49 -27.73
N THR A 525 -9.23 18.47 -28.55
CA THR A 525 -9.55 19.59 -29.42
C THR A 525 -10.07 20.77 -28.58
N PRO A 526 -9.43 21.95 -28.66
CA PRO A 526 -9.93 23.14 -27.97
C PRO A 526 -11.33 23.49 -28.49
N GLN A 527 -12.16 23.99 -27.59
CA GLN A 527 -13.54 24.37 -27.86
C GLN A 527 -13.67 25.88 -27.84
N ILE A 528 -14.57 26.43 -28.65
CA ILE A 528 -14.82 27.86 -28.70
C ILE A 528 -16.27 28.18 -28.42
N SER A 529 -16.49 29.23 -27.63
CA SER A 529 -17.78 29.87 -27.47
C SER A 529 -17.75 31.25 -28.11
N VAL A 530 -18.85 31.63 -28.75
CA VAL A 530 -19.03 32.93 -29.40
C VAL A 530 -20.27 33.59 -28.79
N LEU A 531 -20.14 34.85 -28.40
CA LEU A 531 -21.20 35.62 -27.77
C LEU A 531 -21.43 36.92 -28.54
N THR A 532 -22.67 37.40 -28.58
CA THR A 532 -23.01 38.77 -28.99
C THR A 532 -23.84 39.42 -27.89
N ASP A 533 -23.48 40.61 -27.44
CA ASP A 533 -24.22 41.35 -26.40
C ASP A 533 -24.55 40.46 -25.18
N GLN A 534 -23.56 39.68 -24.72
CA GLN A 534 -23.65 38.70 -23.61
C GLN A 534 -24.61 37.51 -23.86
N LYS A 535 -25.19 37.39 -25.05
CA LYS A 535 -25.98 36.23 -25.46
C LYS A 535 -25.10 35.22 -26.21
N LEU A 536 -25.14 33.97 -25.77
CA LEU A 536 -24.40 32.87 -26.36
C LEU A 536 -24.95 32.55 -27.76
N LEU A 537 -24.08 32.65 -28.77
CA LEU A 537 -24.38 32.26 -30.16
C LEU A 537 -23.89 30.86 -30.47
N VAL A 538 -22.70 30.54 -29.97
CA VAL A 538 -22.03 29.24 -30.13
C VAL A 538 -21.53 28.84 -28.75
N SER A 539 -21.85 27.61 -28.33
CA SER A 539 -21.45 27.08 -27.03
C SER A 539 -20.44 25.97 -27.22
N LYS A 540 -19.22 26.16 -26.67
CA LYS A 540 -18.18 25.12 -26.53
C LYS A 540 -18.06 24.19 -27.74
N THR A 541 -18.03 24.76 -28.94
CA THR A 541 -17.95 23.98 -30.19
C THR A 541 -16.49 23.62 -30.48
N PRO A 542 -16.16 22.37 -30.82
CA PRO A 542 -14.79 21.98 -31.15
C PRO A 542 -14.23 22.79 -32.32
N MET A 543 -13.01 23.28 -32.19
CA MET A 543 -12.28 23.94 -33.27
C MET A 543 -11.77 22.90 -34.28
N GLN A 544 -11.69 23.26 -35.55
CA GLN A 544 -11.15 22.38 -36.59
C GLN A 544 -9.63 22.39 -36.54
N GLN A 545 -9.01 21.20 -36.55
CA GLN A 545 -7.56 21.09 -36.61
C GLN A 545 -7.03 21.36 -38.02
N ILE A 546 -5.99 22.19 -38.12
CA ILE A 546 -5.23 22.44 -39.36
C ILE A 546 -3.75 22.34 -39.03
N GLN A 547 -3.08 21.30 -39.54
CA GLN A 547 -1.70 20.97 -39.19
C GLN A 547 -1.53 20.84 -37.66
N ASP A 548 -0.65 21.65 -37.06
CA ASP A 548 -0.40 21.71 -35.61
C ASP A 548 -1.24 22.78 -34.89
N ASN A 549 -2.20 23.42 -35.58
CA ASN A 549 -2.99 24.54 -35.08
C ASN A 549 -4.50 24.24 -35.11
N TYR A 550 -5.31 25.13 -34.55
CA TYR A 550 -6.77 25.00 -34.54
C TYR A 550 -7.44 26.26 -35.07
N VAL A 551 -8.49 26.10 -35.86
CA VAL A 551 -9.26 27.21 -36.42
C VAL A 551 -10.76 27.04 -36.15
N TYR A 552 -11.44 28.15 -35.96
CA TYR A 552 -12.90 28.19 -36.02
C TYR A 552 -13.35 29.22 -37.05
N GLN A 553 -14.16 28.77 -38.01
CA GLN A 553 -14.75 29.63 -39.03
C GLN A 553 -16.12 30.14 -38.57
N LEU A 554 -16.25 31.46 -38.49
CA LEU A 554 -17.46 32.14 -38.05
C LEU A 554 -18.08 32.94 -39.19
N TYR A 555 -19.35 32.68 -39.48
CA TYR A 555 -20.16 33.50 -40.36
C TYR A 555 -20.97 34.53 -39.56
N LEU A 556 -20.95 35.79 -39.98
CA LEU A 556 -21.75 36.87 -39.38
C LEU A 556 -22.97 37.21 -40.26
N PRO A 557 -24.19 36.82 -39.86
CA PRO A 557 -25.43 37.24 -40.52
C PRO A 557 -25.52 38.76 -40.71
N PRO A 558 -26.22 39.27 -41.74
CA PRO A 558 -26.18 40.67 -42.15
C PRO A 558 -26.48 41.71 -41.05
N ARG A 559 -27.23 41.32 -40.01
CA ARG A 559 -27.65 42.19 -38.91
C ARG A 559 -26.69 42.25 -37.72
N MET A 560 -25.63 41.43 -37.72
CA MET A 560 -24.63 41.43 -36.64
C MET A 560 -23.45 42.33 -36.97
N ALA A 561 -23.04 43.16 -36.01
CA ALA A 561 -21.86 43.99 -36.12
C ALA A 561 -20.64 43.24 -35.54
N PRO A 562 -19.48 43.19 -36.21
CA PRO A 562 -18.33 42.42 -35.72
C PRO A 562 -17.84 42.84 -34.32
N ASN A 563 -17.96 44.12 -33.98
CA ASN A 563 -17.53 44.69 -32.71
C ASN A 563 -18.36 44.24 -31.49
N THR A 564 -19.55 43.68 -31.70
CA THR A 564 -20.37 43.13 -30.61
C THR A 564 -20.04 41.67 -30.31
N ILE A 565 -19.16 41.04 -31.12
CA ILE A 565 -18.87 39.63 -31.01
C ILE A 565 -17.64 39.39 -30.13
N LEU A 566 -17.87 38.63 -29.06
CA LEU A 566 -16.83 38.11 -28.18
C LEU A 566 -16.61 36.63 -28.46
N TRP A 567 -15.38 36.19 -28.32
CA TRP A 567 -15.02 34.78 -28.42
C TRP A 567 -14.21 34.36 -27.21
N GLN A 568 -14.37 33.10 -26.82
CA GLN A 568 -13.68 32.48 -25.70
C GLN A 568 -13.28 31.07 -26.10
N ILE A 569 -11.99 30.78 -26.03
CA ILE A 569 -11.42 29.44 -26.30
C ILE A 569 -11.18 28.74 -24.97
N TYR A 570 -11.60 27.50 -24.93
CA TYR A 570 -11.54 26.60 -23.79
C TYR A 570 -10.70 25.38 -24.17
N TYR A 571 -9.88 24.92 -23.23
CA TYR A 571 -9.20 23.64 -23.32
C TYR A 571 -9.37 22.91 -21.99
N LEU A 572 -9.89 21.68 -22.02
CA LEU A 572 -10.29 20.92 -20.83
C LEU A 572 -11.14 21.78 -19.87
N ASP A 573 -12.15 22.47 -20.42
CA ASP A 573 -13.07 23.38 -19.72
C ASP A 573 -12.49 24.65 -19.08
N ARG A 574 -11.16 24.84 -19.12
CA ARG A 574 -10.52 26.10 -18.70
C ARG A 574 -10.50 27.09 -19.86
N GLN A 575 -10.93 28.34 -19.62
CA GLN A 575 -10.74 29.42 -20.60
C GLN A 575 -9.23 29.71 -20.73
N ILE A 576 -8.68 29.50 -21.93
CA ILE A 576 -7.26 29.69 -22.24
C ILE A 576 -6.98 30.93 -23.09
N SER A 577 -8.00 31.46 -23.78
CA SER A 577 -7.91 32.68 -24.58
C SER A 577 -9.29 33.29 -24.75
N ALA A 578 -9.38 34.62 -24.83
CA ALA A 578 -10.63 35.32 -25.12
C ALA A 578 -10.34 36.67 -25.78
N GLY A 579 -11.31 37.19 -26.52
CA GLY A 579 -11.17 38.48 -27.17
C GLY A 579 -12.41 38.93 -27.89
N ASN A 580 -12.27 40.02 -28.63
CA ASN A 580 -13.31 40.54 -29.52
C ASN A 580 -12.89 40.25 -30.97
N LEU A 581 -13.86 40.15 -31.87
CA LEU A 581 -13.62 40.07 -33.30
C LEU A 581 -12.88 41.29 -33.89
N ASN A 582 -12.93 42.45 -33.20
CA ASN A 582 -12.36 43.71 -33.67
C ASN A 582 -11.17 44.24 -32.84
N SER A 583 -10.69 43.50 -31.84
CA SER A 583 -9.44 43.86 -31.14
C SER A 583 -8.27 43.44 -32.03
N GLN A 584 -7.55 44.41 -32.60
CA GLN A 584 -6.27 44.17 -33.28
C GLN A 584 -5.18 43.77 -32.30
#